data_AF-A0A8H4QBA8-F1
#
_entry.id   AF-A0A8H4QBA8-F1
#
_cell.length_a   1.000
_cell.length_b   1.000
_cell.length_c   1.000
_cell.angle_alpha   90.00
_cell.angle_beta   90.00
_cell.angle_gamma   90.00
#
_symmetry.space_group_name_H-M   'P 1'
#
loop_
_entity.id
_entity.type
_entity.pdbx_description
1 polymer ?
#
loop_
_entity_poly.entity_id
_entity_poly.type
_entity_poly.pdbx_seq_one_letter_code
_entity_poly.pdbx_strand_id
1 'polypeptide(L)'
;MPKRTAASSDPPSKRRRSSRQAAVPRTDSKEDGTPGSDSVPAVNPEAPRHEGEWYWLMKAEPEPRMEKGVDVSFSIDCLRAKKEPEPWDGIRAYAARNNLRQMNVHDKSFFYHSNCKEPAIVGTMEIVKEYSPDKTALDPDAPYHDPASTRDKQRWSVVHVEFRRKFAVPISLRELRQMGKAGGALEGMQMLRQSRLSVSRVSSAEWEALCRLADEKAAEAGLEHED
;
A
#
# COMPACT_ATOMS: atom_id res chain seq x y z
N MET A 1 61.52 -57.06 -20.88
CA MET A 1 61.38 -58.16 -19.87
C MET A 1 62.25 -57.82 -18.67
N PRO A 2 61.93 -58.19 -17.41
CA PRO A 2 60.79 -58.96 -16.85
C PRO A 2 59.86 -58.06 -15.96
N LYS A 3 58.53 -58.26 -15.81
CA LYS A 3 57.66 -59.30 -15.18
C LYS A 3 57.78 -59.50 -13.65
N ARG A 4 56.72 -59.12 -12.90
CA ARG A 4 56.10 -59.79 -11.72
C ARG A 4 54.93 -58.91 -11.19
N THR A 5 53.66 -59.26 -11.42
CA THR A 5 52.69 -60.05 -10.57
C THR A 5 52.26 -59.33 -9.27
N ALA A 6 51.00 -58.88 -9.16
CA ALA A 6 49.86 -59.50 -8.42
C ALA A 6 49.91 -59.23 -6.88
N ALA A 7 48.86 -59.01 -6.10
CA ALA A 7 47.41 -59.15 -6.24
C ALA A 7 46.65 -58.32 -5.17
N SER A 8 45.33 -58.23 -5.40
CA SER A 8 44.19 -57.85 -4.54
C SER A 8 44.17 -58.25 -3.06
N SER A 9 43.38 -57.53 -2.26
CA SER A 9 42.62 -58.10 -1.14
C SER A 9 41.31 -57.34 -0.87
N ASP A 10 40.18 -57.93 -1.30
CA ASP A 10 38.82 -57.68 -0.78
C ASP A 10 38.48 -58.72 0.30
N PRO A 11 37.71 -58.37 1.35
CA PRO A 11 36.97 -59.32 2.16
C PRO A 11 35.46 -59.36 1.81
N PRO A 12 34.73 -60.38 2.29
CA PRO A 12 33.67 -61.02 1.51
C PRO A 12 32.24 -60.52 1.73
N SER A 13 31.45 -60.73 0.69
CA SER A 13 29.98 -60.70 0.61
C SER A 13 29.30 -61.63 1.63
N LYS A 14 28.24 -61.14 2.28
CA LYS A 14 27.15 -61.97 2.84
C LYS A 14 25.81 -61.62 2.16
N ARG A 15 25.15 -62.67 1.68
CA ARG A 15 23.87 -62.67 0.96
C ARG A 15 22.66 -62.35 1.84
N ARG A 16 21.76 -61.58 1.22
CA ARG A 16 20.31 -61.34 1.39
C ARG A 16 19.50 -62.25 2.34
N ARG A 17 18.57 -61.61 3.06
CA ARG A 17 17.19 -62.10 3.23
C ARG A 17 16.20 -60.98 2.93
N SER A 18 15.16 -61.32 2.16
CA SER A 18 14.08 -60.46 1.71
C SER A 18 13.02 -60.27 2.78
N SER A 19 12.47 -59.06 2.88
CA SER A 19 11.09 -58.83 3.30
C SER A 19 10.43 -57.86 2.31
N ARG A 20 9.45 -58.39 1.57
CA ARG A 20 8.45 -57.59 0.85
C ARG A 20 7.54 -56.97 1.91
N GLN A 21 7.33 -55.66 1.87
CA GLN A 21 6.11 -55.05 2.40
C GLN A 21 5.71 -53.83 1.57
N ALA A 22 4.51 -53.98 1.01
CA ALA A 22 3.52 -53.05 0.47
C ALA A 22 3.95 -51.66 -0.05
N ALA A 23 3.67 -51.44 -1.34
CA ALA A 23 3.55 -50.13 -1.95
C ALA A 23 2.40 -49.34 -1.32
N VAL A 24 2.69 -48.11 -0.91
CA VAL A 24 1.70 -47.12 -0.45
C VAL A 24 1.25 -46.32 -1.68
N PRO A 25 -0.06 -46.10 -1.91
CA PRO A 25 -0.52 -45.33 -3.06
C PRO A 25 -0.12 -43.86 -2.89
N ARG A 26 0.34 -43.24 -3.98
CA ARG A 26 0.55 -41.80 -4.08
C ARG A 26 -0.81 -41.12 -4.03
N THR A 27 -1.16 -40.57 -2.87
CA THR A 27 -2.31 -39.70 -2.68
C THR A 27 -1.94 -38.28 -3.07
N ASP A 28 -2.63 -37.80 -4.11
CA ASP A 28 -3.04 -36.44 -4.45
C ASP A 28 -2.15 -35.28 -4.01
N SER A 29 -1.63 -34.61 -5.03
CA SER A 29 -1.26 -33.21 -5.09
C SER A 29 -2.33 -32.37 -4.38
N LYS A 30 -2.07 -31.98 -3.12
CA LYS A 30 -2.78 -30.84 -2.53
C LYS A 30 -2.29 -29.60 -3.24
N GLU A 31 -3.16 -29.06 -4.09
CA GLU A 31 -3.13 -27.69 -4.54
C GLU A 31 -2.87 -26.79 -3.32
N ASP A 32 -1.71 -26.14 -3.33
CA ASP A 32 -1.37 -25.11 -2.36
C ASP A 32 -2.25 -23.90 -2.71
N GLY A 33 -3.47 -23.93 -2.18
CA GLY A 33 -4.47 -22.89 -2.34
C GLY A 33 -3.98 -21.62 -1.66
N THR A 34 -3.14 -20.87 -2.37
CA THR A 34 -2.96 -19.45 -2.11
C THR A 34 -4.35 -18.83 -2.22
N PRO A 35 -4.92 -18.23 -1.16
CA PRO A 35 -6.13 -17.46 -1.34
C PRO A 35 -5.76 -16.33 -2.31
N GLY A 36 -6.38 -16.37 -3.48
CA GLY A 36 -6.36 -15.25 -4.42
C GLY A 36 -6.79 -13.97 -3.72
N SER A 37 -6.57 -12.83 -4.39
CA SER A 37 -6.94 -11.47 -3.97
C SER A 37 -8.36 -11.33 -3.35
N ASP A 38 -9.23 -12.31 -3.62
CA ASP A 38 -10.65 -12.38 -3.28
C ASP A 38 -10.98 -12.75 -1.82
N SER A 39 -10.02 -13.19 -0.99
CA SER A 39 -10.32 -13.66 0.37
C SER A 39 -10.29 -12.57 1.46
N VAL A 40 -10.10 -11.30 1.10
CA VAL A 40 -10.15 -10.19 2.06
C VAL A 40 -11.51 -9.51 1.94
N PRO A 41 -12.35 -9.54 2.98
CA PRO A 41 -13.65 -8.86 2.95
C PRO A 41 -13.46 -7.41 2.51
N ALA A 42 -14.32 -6.93 1.60
CA ALA A 42 -14.31 -5.53 1.18
C ALA A 42 -14.63 -4.56 2.33
N VAL A 43 -15.13 -5.10 3.44
CA VAL A 43 -15.72 -4.39 4.57
C VAL A 43 -14.97 -4.78 5.86
N ASN A 44 -14.46 -3.78 6.57
CA ASN A 44 -13.87 -3.89 7.89
C ASN A 44 -14.95 -3.81 8.99
N PRO A 45 -15.35 -4.92 9.63
CA PRO A 45 -16.42 -4.88 10.64
C PRO A 45 -16.10 -3.99 11.85
N GLU A 46 -14.82 -3.67 12.09
CA GLU A 46 -14.38 -2.82 13.19
C GLU A 46 -14.34 -1.32 12.85
N ALA A 47 -14.48 -0.96 11.58
CA ALA A 47 -14.49 0.44 11.17
C ALA A 47 -15.78 1.12 11.66
N PRO A 48 -15.71 2.33 12.26
CA PRO A 48 -16.88 3.16 12.46
C PRO A 48 -17.62 3.31 11.13
N ARG A 49 -18.92 3.03 11.13
CA ARG A 49 -19.78 3.27 9.98
C ARG A 49 -20.29 4.69 10.05
N HIS A 50 -20.30 5.36 8.91
CA HIS A 50 -20.82 6.71 8.79
C HIS A 50 -21.77 6.81 7.60
N GLU A 51 -22.80 7.63 7.79
CA GLU A 51 -23.67 8.02 6.69
C GLU A 51 -22.96 9.10 5.86
N GLY A 52 -22.95 8.91 4.54
CA GLY A 52 -22.22 9.79 3.62
C GLY A 52 -20.72 9.51 3.55
N GLU A 53 -20.01 10.38 2.82
CA GLU A 53 -18.60 10.20 2.49
C GLU A 53 -17.71 10.80 3.58
N TRP A 54 -16.68 10.06 4.00
CA TRP A 54 -15.56 10.62 4.73
C TRP A 54 -14.42 11.00 3.79
N TYR A 55 -13.69 12.02 4.19
CA TYR A 55 -12.62 12.64 3.42
C TYR A 55 -11.26 12.47 4.09
N TRP A 56 -10.26 12.20 3.28
CA TRP A 56 -8.92 11.88 3.75
C TRP A 56 -7.86 12.63 2.94
N LEU A 57 -6.63 12.63 3.41
CA LEU A 57 -5.45 13.03 2.65
C LEU A 57 -4.37 11.98 2.85
N MET A 58 -3.84 11.49 1.74
CA MET A 58 -2.85 10.43 1.72
C MET A 58 -1.63 10.89 0.92
N LYS A 59 -0.45 10.77 1.55
CA LYS A 59 0.82 11.25 1.01
C LYS A 59 1.52 10.14 0.23
N ALA A 60 2.04 10.49 -0.95
CA ALA A 60 2.97 9.67 -1.72
C ALA A 60 4.11 10.56 -2.24
N GLU A 61 5.23 9.97 -2.63
CA GLU A 61 6.40 10.70 -3.11
C GLU A 61 6.47 10.59 -4.63
N PRO A 62 6.38 11.67 -5.40
CA PRO A 62 6.36 11.58 -6.86
C PRO A 62 7.76 11.48 -7.49
N GLU A 63 8.80 11.89 -6.76
CA GLU A 63 10.18 11.91 -7.23
C GLU A 63 10.91 10.61 -6.82
N PRO A 64 11.90 10.14 -7.62
CA PRO A 64 12.65 8.94 -7.29
C PRO A 64 13.30 8.99 -5.92
N ARG A 65 13.07 7.95 -5.12
CA ARG A 65 13.74 7.75 -3.83
C ARG A 65 13.97 6.26 -3.59
N MET A 66 15.21 5.89 -3.34
CA MET A 66 15.57 4.51 -3.06
C MET A 66 15.34 4.17 -1.59
N GLU A 67 14.53 3.15 -1.33
CA GLU A 67 14.35 2.50 -0.03
C GLU A 67 14.79 1.04 -0.15
N LYS A 68 15.85 0.65 0.56
CA LYS A 68 16.45 -0.71 0.46
C LYS A 68 16.70 -1.19 -0.99
N GLY A 69 17.05 -0.29 -1.89
CA GLY A 69 17.33 -0.63 -3.29
C GLY A 69 16.10 -0.70 -4.19
N VAL A 70 14.91 -0.35 -3.70
CA VAL A 70 13.68 -0.21 -4.47
C VAL A 70 13.32 1.26 -4.60
N ASP A 71 12.99 1.72 -5.81
CA ASP A 71 12.41 3.05 -5.99
C ASP A 71 10.96 3.05 -5.52
N VAL A 72 10.63 3.94 -4.57
CA VAL A 72 9.30 4.05 -3.98
C VAL A 72 8.50 5.23 -4.54
N SER A 73 8.94 5.80 -5.66
CA SER A 73 8.21 6.87 -6.32
C SER A 73 6.83 6.43 -6.80
N PHE A 74 5.81 7.21 -6.44
CA PHE A 74 4.42 6.98 -6.80
C PHE A 74 3.69 8.31 -6.94
N SER A 75 3.43 8.70 -8.20
CA SER A 75 2.70 9.92 -8.54
C SER A 75 1.22 9.66 -8.79
N ILE A 76 0.43 10.73 -8.95
CA ILE A 76 -0.99 10.57 -9.31
C ILE A 76 -1.16 10.00 -10.71
N ASP A 77 -0.20 10.26 -11.61
CA ASP A 77 -0.18 9.67 -12.95
C ASP A 77 0.12 8.17 -12.89
N CYS A 78 0.92 7.73 -11.92
CA CYS A 78 1.12 6.30 -11.65
C CYS A 78 -0.19 5.64 -11.22
N LEU A 79 -0.95 6.28 -10.31
CA LEU A 79 -2.27 5.79 -9.88
C LEU A 79 -3.27 5.76 -11.04
N ARG A 80 -3.33 6.82 -11.85
CA ARG A 80 -4.19 6.90 -13.03
C ARG A 80 -3.92 5.79 -14.04
N ALA A 81 -2.68 5.35 -14.17
CA ALA A 81 -2.30 4.27 -15.08
C ALA A 81 -2.66 2.86 -14.56
N LYS A 82 -3.11 2.72 -13.30
CA LYS A 82 -3.52 1.43 -12.74
C LYS A 82 -4.85 0.98 -13.35
N LYS A 83 -4.93 -0.33 -13.62
CA LYS A 83 -6.13 -0.98 -14.18
C LYS A 83 -6.99 -1.67 -13.12
N GLU A 84 -6.42 -1.85 -11.94
CA GLU A 84 -7.04 -2.48 -10.78
C GLU A 84 -6.84 -1.57 -9.57
N PRO A 85 -7.69 -1.69 -8.53
CA PRO A 85 -7.52 -0.94 -7.29
C PRO A 85 -6.11 -1.09 -6.71
N GLU A 86 -5.44 0.05 -6.47
CA GLU A 86 -4.07 0.06 -5.96
C GLU A 86 -4.08 -0.09 -4.42
N PRO A 87 -3.38 -1.08 -3.85
CA PRO A 87 -3.19 -1.12 -2.41
C PRO A 87 -2.32 0.05 -1.95
N TRP A 88 -2.81 0.85 -1.00
CA TRP A 88 -2.04 1.94 -0.42
C TRP A 88 -1.11 1.42 0.70
N ASP A 89 -0.03 0.79 0.28
CA ASP A 89 0.93 0.08 1.13
C ASP A 89 1.99 0.99 1.78
N GLY A 90 2.99 0.37 2.41
CA GLY A 90 4.15 1.09 2.96
C GLY A 90 3.88 1.91 4.23
N ILE A 91 2.65 1.93 4.74
CA ILE A 91 2.32 2.64 5.98
C ILE A 91 2.93 1.93 7.19
N ARG A 92 3.89 2.60 7.87
CA ARG A 92 4.59 2.11 9.06
C ARG A 92 4.44 3.00 10.31
N ALA A 93 3.44 3.87 10.31
CA ALA A 93 3.05 4.68 11.46
C ALA A 93 1.70 4.22 12.00
N TYR A 94 1.61 3.90 13.30
CA TYR A 94 0.38 3.39 13.91
C TYR A 94 -0.81 4.34 13.78
N ALA A 95 -0.58 5.66 13.91
CA ALA A 95 -1.63 6.66 13.74
C ALA A 95 -2.20 6.65 12.31
N ALA A 96 -1.32 6.60 11.29
CA ALA A 96 -1.73 6.51 9.88
C ALA A 96 -2.47 5.19 9.60
N ARG A 97 -1.95 4.07 10.12
CA ARG A 97 -2.60 2.76 10.01
C ARG A 97 -4.00 2.77 10.63
N ASN A 98 -4.17 3.40 11.79
CA ASN A 98 -5.47 3.49 12.45
C ASN A 98 -6.45 4.36 11.66
N ASN A 99 -5.97 5.36 10.92
CA ASN A 99 -6.80 6.11 9.98
C ASN A 99 -7.24 5.24 8.79
N LEU A 100 -6.33 4.46 8.19
CA LEU A 100 -6.69 3.51 7.12
C LEU A 100 -7.80 2.55 7.56
N ARG A 101 -7.73 2.03 8.79
CA ARG A 101 -8.73 1.09 9.32
C ARG A 101 -10.11 1.72 9.54
N GLN A 102 -10.22 3.05 9.56
CA GLN A 102 -11.49 3.76 9.73
C GLN A 102 -12.16 4.11 8.41
N MET A 103 -11.49 3.90 7.27
CA MET A 103 -12.04 4.23 5.95
C MET A 103 -13.15 3.26 5.58
N ASN A 104 -14.18 3.77 4.91
CA ASN A 104 -15.26 2.98 4.31
C ASN A 104 -15.14 3.02 2.78
N VAL A 105 -15.74 2.06 2.08
CA VAL A 105 -15.91 2.16 0.62
C VAL A 105 -16.67 3.46 0.30
N HIS A 106 -16.28 4.12 -0.80
CA HIS A 106 -16.78 5.43 -1.27
C HIS A 106 -16.24 6.66 -0.54
N ASP A 107 -15.44 6.48 0.50
CA ASP A 107 -14.64 7.58 1.04
C ASP A 107 -13.73 8.17 -0.04
N LYS A 108 -13.50 9.47 0.03
CA LYS A 108 -12.60 10.15 -0.90
C LYS A 108 -11.32 10.58 -0.20
N SER A 109 -10.24 10.66 -0.96
CA SER A 109 -8.97 11.16 -0.46
C SER A 109 -8.32 12.12 -1.44
N PHE A 110 -7.69 13.17 -0.91
CA PHE A 110 -6.72 13.95 -1.64
C PHE A 110 -5.42 13.15 -1.81
N PHE A 111 -4.92 13.09 -3.04
CA PHE A 111 -3.58 12.61 -3.34
C PHE A 111 -2.60 13.75 -3.12
N TYR A 112 -1.71 13.60 -2.13
CA TYR A 112 -0.73 14.62 -1.79
C TYR A 112 0.69 14.19 -2.20
N HIS A 113 1.32 14.99 -3.06
CA HIS A 113 2.74 14.85 -3.39
C HIS A 113 3.59 15.40 -2.24
N SER A 114 4.38 14.51 -1.64
CA SER A 114 5.26 14.78 -0.51
C SER A 114 6.72 14.51 -0.86
N ASN A 115 7.63 15.04 -0.04
CA ASN A 115 9.08 14.85 -0.19
C ASN A 115 9.61 15.14 -1.61
N CYS A 116 9.01 16.12 -2.27
CA CYS A 116 9.41 16.59 -3.60
C CYS A 116 9.66 18.09 -3.56
N LYS A 117 10.16 18.64 -4.68
CA LYS A 117 10.44 20.08 -4.79
C LYS A 117 9.18 20.94 -4.59
N GLU A 118 8.05 20.48 -5.07
CA GLU A 118 6.77 21.21 -5.08
C GLU A 118 5.67 20.38 -4.39
N PRO A 119 5.69 20.31 -3.04
CA PRO A 119 4.72 19.52 -2.31
C PRO A 119 3.33 20.16 -2.39
N ALA A 120 2.33 19.37 -2.77
CA ALA A 120 1.00 19.86 -3.11
C ALA A 120 -0.07 18.77 -3.04
N ILE A 121 -1.34 19.17 -2.90
CA ILE A 121 -2.47 18.33 -3.32
C ILE A 121 -2.55 18.40 -4.84
N VAL A 122 -2.55 17.25 -5.49
CA VAL A 122 -2.52 17.15 -6.96
C VAL A 122 -3.79 16.55 -7.56
N GLY A 123 -4.73 16.11 -6.73
CA GLY A 123 -5.98 15.52 -7.18
C GLY A 123 -6.66 14.70 -6.11
N THR A 124 -7.62 13.89 -6.53
CA THR A 124 -8.45 13.04 -5.67
C THR A 124 -8.46 11.59 -6.13
N MET A 125 -8.78 10.73 -5.18
CA MET A 125 -8.97 9.29 -5.35
C MET A 125 -10.10 8.82 -4.44
N GLU A 126 -10.60 7.61 -4.66
CA GLU A 126 -11.66 6.98 -3.86
C GLU A 126 -11.18 5.67 -3.24
N ILE A 127 -11.65 5.39 -2.02
CA ILE A 127 -11.48 4.10 -1.37
C ILE A 127 -12.50 3.11 -1.95
N VAL A 128 -12.02 2.07 -2.61
CA VAL A 128 -12.87 1.04 -3.25
C VAL A 128 -12.81 -0.32 -2.55
N LYS A 129 -11.83 -0.50 -1.67
CA LYS A 129 -11.75 -1.61 -0.72
C LYS A 129 -11.25 -1.06 0.60
N GLU A 130 -11.92 -1.40 1.69
CA GLU A 130 -11.54 -0.97 3.04
C GLU A 130 -10.24 -1.69 3.47
N TYR A 131 -10.14 -2.09 4.73
CA TYR A 131 -8.93 -2.67 5.26
C TYR A 131 -8.63 -4.08 4.71
N SER A 132 -7.39 -4.26 4.25
CA SER A 132 -6.74 -5.57 4.20
C SER A 132 -5.36 -5.54 4.86
N PRO A 133 -4.83 -6.69 5.30
CA PRO A 133 -3.45 -6.76 5.76
C PRO A 133 -2.46 -6.33 4.69
N ASP A 134 -1.45 -5.56 5.08
CA ASP A 134 -0.33 -5.23 4.20
C ASP A 134 0.62 -6.44 4.08
N LYS A 135 0.53 -7.16 2.95
CA LYS A 135 1.38 -8.33 2.70
C LYS A 135 2.84 -7.96 2.47
N THR A 136 3.15 -6.74 2.02
CA THR A 136 4.54 -6.27 1.80
C THR A 136 5.33 -6.20 3.10
N ALA A 137 4.65 -6.07 4.24
CA ALA A 137 5.30 -6.11 5.55
C ALA A 137 5.92 -7.47 5.88
N LEU A 138 5.48 -8.56 5.22
CA LEU A 138 5.97 -9.92 5.43
C LEU A 138 7.08 -10.32 4.44
N ASP A 139 7.29 -9.52 3.40
CA ASP A 139 8.24 -9.78 2.33
C ASP A 139 9.60 -9.16 2.68
N PRO A 140 10.66 -9.96 2.90
CA PRO A 140 12.01 -9.45 3.22
C PRO A 140 12.62 -8.54 2.14
N ASP A 141 12.20 -8.70 0.88
CA ASP A 141 12.73 -7.94 -0.25
C ASP A 141 11.95 -6.64 -0.48
N ALA A 142 10.80 -6.48 0.18
CA ALA A 142 10.02 -5.25 0.10
C ALA A 142 10.72 -4.08 0.84
N PRO A 143 10.63 -2.85 0.30
CA PRO A 143 11.27 -1.67 0.90
C PRO A 143 10.84 -1.48 2.36
N TYR A 144 9.58 -1.74 2.65
CA TYR A 144 8.97 -1.55 3.96
C TYR A 144 8.75 -2.86 4.74
N HIS A 145 9.56 -3.90 4.50
CA HIS A 145 9.53 -5.12 5.33
C HIS A 145 9.59 -4.80 6.84
N ASP A 146 8.73 -5.45 7.63
CA ASP A 146 8.75 -5.38 9.09
C ASP A 146 8.97 -6.79 9.68
N PRO A 147 10.18 -7.09 10.22
CA PRO A 147 10.52 -8.42 10.73
C PRO A 147 9.68 -8.85 11.94
N ALA A 148 8.94 -7.93 12.58
CA ALA A 148 8.04 -8.23 13.68
C ALA A 148 6.58 -8.39 13.25
N SER A 149 6.27 -8.24 11.96
CA SER A 149 4.99 -8.65 11.37
C SER A 149 5.07 -10.11 10.94
N THR A 150 4.08 -10.92 11.32
CA THR A 150 4.02 -12.36 10.95
C THR A 150 2.68 -12.69 10.31
N ARG A 151 2.55 -13.89 9.71
CA ARG A 151 1.27 -14.36 9.15
C ARG A 151 0.15 -14.39 10.20
N ASP A 152 0.49 -14.80 11.42
CA ASP A 152 -0.48 -14.85 12.53
C ASP A 152 -0.69 -13.48 13.20
N LYS A 153 0.24 -12.54 13.01
CA LYS A 153 0.22 -11.21 13.64
C LYS A 153 0.60 -10.12 12.64
N GLN A 154 -0.34 -9.81 11.74
CA GLN A 154 -0.17 -8.76 10.75
C GLN A 154 -0.34 -7.37 11.40
N ARG A 155 0.75 -6.62 11.48
CA ARG A 155 0.80 -5.33 12.18
C ARG A 155 0.23 -4.18 11.35
N TRP A 156 0.30 -4.31 10.03
CA TRP A 156 0.09 -3.24 9.06
C TRP A 156 -1.12 -3.51 8.17
N SER A 157 -1.65 -2.41 7.66
CA SER A 157 -2.94 -2.34 6.99
C SER A 157 -2.81 -1.51 5.74
N VAL A 158 -3.54 -1.89 4.70
CA VAL A 158 -3.77 -1.09 3.50
C VAL A 158 -5.27 -0.91 3.29
N VAL A 159 -5.62 0.08 2.50
CA VAL A 159 -6.89 0.17 1.77
C VAL A 159 -6.59 0.09 0.28
N HIS A 160 -7.59 -0.12 -0.57
CA HIS A 160 -7.38 -0.03 -2.02
C HIS A 160 -8.07 1.20 -2.57
N VAL A 161 -7.36 1.90 -3.45
CA VAL A 161 -7.78 3.17 -3.99
C VAL A 161 -7.83 3.15 -5.50
N GLU A 162 -8.70 3.99 -6.05
CA GLU A 162 -8.78 4.27 -7.47
C GLU A 162 -8.65 5.75 -7.75
N PHE A 163 -8.02 6.09 -8.87
CA PHE A 163 -8.00 7.43 -9.39
C PHE A 163 -9.42 7.98 -9.61
N ARG A 164 -9.61 9.28 -9.35
CA ARG A 164 -10.86 9.99 -9.62
C ARG A 164 -10.67 11.30 -10.36
N ARG A 165 -9.66 12.08 -9.98
CA ARG A 165 -9.40 13.37 -10.63
C ARG A 165 -7.98 13.82 -10.41
N LYS A 166 -7.36 14.39 -11.43
CA LYS A 166 -6.13 15.17 -11.32
C LYS A 166 -6.47 16.65 -11.45
N PHE A 167 -5.97 17.44 -10.51
CA PHE A 167 -6.15 18.88 -10.54
C PHE A 167 -5.26 19.50 -11.62
N ALA A 168 -5.88 20.37 -12.42
CA ALA A 168 -5.22 21.12 -13.48
C ALA A 168 -4.08 21.99 -12.93
N VAL A 169 -4.32 22.59 -11.76
CA VAL A 169 -3.34 23.37 -11.02
C VAL A 169 -3.28 22.82 -9.59
N PRO A 170 -2.13 22.27 -9.15
CA PRO A 170 -1.98 21.75 -7.79
C PRO A 170 -2.19 22.83 -6.71
N ILE A 171 -2.67 22.41 -5.53
CA ILE A 171 -2.76 23.26 -4.35
C ILE A 171 -1.49 23.07 -3.52
N SER A 172 -0.60 24.05 -3.58
CA SER A 172 0.72 24.00 -2.95
C SER A 172 0.63 23.96 -1.42
N LEU A 173 1.63 23.36 -0.77
CA LEU A 173 1.77 23.40 0.69
C LEU A 173 1.79 24.84 1.24
N ARG A 174 2.27 25.81 0.45
CA ARG A 174 2.25 27.23 0.82
C ARG A 174 0.81 27.73 0.95
N GLU A 175 -0.05 27.43 -0.03
CA GLU A 175 -1.47 27.77 0.01
C GLU A 175 -2.18 27.08 1.18
N LEU A 176 -1.94 25.77 1.37
CA LEU A 176 -2.50 25.02 2.49
C LEU A 176 -2.12 25.66 3.84
N ARG A 177 -0.85 26.02 4.03
CA ARG A 177 -0.37 26.70 5.25
C ARG A 177 -0.98 28.09 5.42
N GLN A 178 -1.23 28.81 4.32
CA GLN A 178 -1.87 30.12 4.37
C GLN A 178 -3.34 29.99 4.80
N MET A 179 -4.07 29.02 4.25
CA MET A 179 -5.45 28.71 4.64
C MET A 179 -5.55 28.09 6.05
N GLY A 180 -4.46 27.51 6.56
CA GLY A 180 -4.38 26.90 7.89
C GLY A 180 -3.97 27.85 9.01
N LYS A 181 -3.82 29.15 8.73
CA LYS A 181 -3.62 30.17 9.78
C LYS A 181 -4.88 30.30 10.65
N ALA A 182 -4.74 30.89 11.84
CA ALA A 182 -5.85 31.10 12.77
C ALA A 182 -7.03 31.83 12.08
N GLY A 183 -8.24 31.29 12.25
CA GLY A 183 -9.46 31.76 11.58
C GLY A 183 -9.59 31.37 10.10
N GLY A 184 -8.64 30.61 9.56
CA GLY A 184 -8.64 30.13 8.18
C GLY A 184 -9.41 28.81 7.99
N ALA A 185 -9.80 28.53 6.74
CA ALA A 185 -10.60 27.35 6.39
C ALA A 185 -9.96 26.00 6.75
N LEU A 186 -8.63 25.95 6.91
CA LEU A 186 -7.86 24.75 7.23
C LEU A 186 -7.21 24.80 8.62
N GLU A 187 -7.66 25.69 9.52
CA GLU A 187 -7.10 25.82 10.88
C GLU A 187 -7.12 24.49 11.65
N GLY A 188 -8.16 23.68 11.43
CA GLY A 188 -8.34 22.35 12.02
C GLY A 188 -7.56 21.23 11.35
N MET A 189 -6.94 21.47 10.20
CA MET A 189 -6.54 20.39 9.29
C MET A 189 -5.45 19.52 9.91
N GLN A 190 -5.75 18.23 10.08
CA GLN A 190 -4.88 17.30 10.79
C GLN A 190 -3.47 17.23 10.17
N MET A 191 -3.38 17.25 8.84
CA MET A 191 -2.11 17.19 8.11
C MET A 191 -1.18 18.37 8.45
N LEU A 192 -1.73 19.58 8.63
CA LEU A 192 -0.94 20.78 8.96
C LEU A 192 -0.46 20.76 10.41
N ARG A 193 -1.27 20.21 11.32
CA ARG A 193 -0.95 20.09 12.75
C ARG A 193 0.01 18.93 13.04
N GLN A 194 -0.05 17.86 12.23
CA GLN A 194 0.75 16.65 12.38
C GLN A 194 1.51 16.36 11.08
N SER A 195 2.54 17.16 10.81
CA SER A 195 3.27 17.15 9.52
C SER A 195 3.85 15.78 9.12
N ARG A 196 4.22 14.95 10.11
CA ARG A 196 4.77 13.59 9.89
C ARG A 196 3.70 12.51 9.65
N LEU A 197 2.42 12.84 9.80
CA LEU A 197 1.33 11.89 9.55
C LEU A 197 1.09 11.80 8.03
N SER A 198 1.16 10.59 7.48
CA SER A 198 1.04 10.32 6.04
C SER A 198 -0.39 10.06 5.58
N VAL A 199 -1.27 9.65 6.50
CA VAL A 199 -2.70 9.43 6.25
C VAL A 199 -3.45 10.22 7.31
N SER A 200 -4.25 11.20 6.89
CA SER A 200 -4.95 12.11 7.80
C SER A 200 -6.41 12.32 7.40
N ARG A 201 -7.30 12.51 8.37
CA ARG A 201 -8.69 12.88 8.15
C ARG A 201 -8.77 14.35 7.70
N VAL A 202 -9.75 14.62 6.85
CA VAL A 202 -10.10 15.96 6.34
C VAL A 202 -11.58 16.20 6.65
N SER A 203 -11.95 17.29 7.31
CA SER A 203 -13.38 17.56 7.55
C SER A 203 -14.12 17.88 6.24
N SER A 204 -15.45 17.74 6.21
CA SER A 204 -16.23 18.09 5.02
C SER A 204 -16.04 19.55 4.61
N ALA A 205 -15.96 20.46 5.58
CA ALA A 205 -15.71 21.88 5.31
C ALA A 205 -14.31 22.13 4.70
N GLU A 206 -13.28 21.42 5.18
CA GLU A 206 -11.94 21.49 4.61
C GLU A 206 -11.90 20.92 3.19
N TRP A 207 -12.60 19.80 2.96
CA TRP A 207 -12.72 19.18 1.64
C TRP A 207 -13.38 20.13 0.64
N GLU A 208 -14.54 20.67 0.98
CA GLU A 208 -15.27 21.63 0.14
C GLU A 208 -14.46 22.89 -0.16
N ALA A 209 -13.74 23.42 0.82
CA ALA A 209 -12.89 24.59 0.64
C ALA A 209 -11.73 24.29 -0.34
N LEU A 210 -11.13 23.11 -0.26
CA LEU A 210 -10.03 22.69 -1.13
C LEU A 210 -10.51 22.35 -2.54
N CYS A 211 -11.65 21.69 -2.70
CA CYS A 211 -12.26 21.46 -4.01
C CYS A 211 -12.60 22.78 -4.70
N ARG A 212 -13.24 23.70 -3.99
CA ARG A 212 -13.53 25.04 -4.53
C ARG A 212 -12.27 25.76 -4.98
N LEU A 213 -11.22 25.74 -4.16
CA LEU A 213 -9.93 26.35 -4.54
C LEU A 213 -9.33 25.67 -5.78
N ALA A 214 -9.43 24.34 -5.90
CA ALA A 214 -8.97 23.64 -7.10
C ALA A 214 -9.72 24.10 -8.36
N ASP A 215 -11.05 24.18 -8.28
CA ASP A 215 -11.91 24.63 -9.38
C ASP A 215 -11.62 26.10 -9.77
N GLU A 216 -11.48 26.99 -8.78
CA GLU A 216 -11.12 28.40 -8.99
C GLU A 216 -9.76 28.53 -9.70
N LYS A 217 -8.74 27.78 -9.25
CA LYS A 217 -7.41 27.80 -9.87
C LYS A 217 -7.41 27.27 -11.31
N ALA A 218 -8.22 26.25 -11.60
CA ALA A 218 -8.38 25.74 -12.95
C ALA A 218 -9.04 26.78 -13.87
N ALA A 219 -10.11 27.42 -13.39
CA ALA A 219 -10.80 28.49 -14.11
C ALA A 219 -9.88 29.69 -14.38
N GLU A 220 -9.10 30.15 -13.40
CA GLU A 220 -8.13 31.24 -13.54
C GLU A 220 -7.03 30.91 -14.57
N ALA A 221 -6.62 29.65 -14.64
CA ALA A 221 -5.64 29.18 -15.61
C ALA A 221 -6.23 28.90 -17.00
N GLY A 222 -7.56 28.89 -17.15
CA GLY A 222 -8.22 28.45 -18.37
C GLY A 222 -7.99 26.98 -18.70
N LEU A 223 -7.86 26.13 -17.66
CA LEU A 223 -7.58 24.70 -17.77
C LEU A 223 -8.74 23.89 -17.17
N GLU A 224 -8.85 22.63 -17.58
CA GLU A 224 -9.81 21.68 -17.02
C GLU A 224 -9.08 20.61 -16.20
N HIS A 225 -9.76 20.09 -15.17
CA HIS A 225 -9.31 18.91 -14.44
C HIS A 225 -9.35 17.67 -15.34
N GLU A 226 -8.51 16.68 -15.03
CA GLU A 226 -8.52 15.39 -15.74
C GLU A 226 -9.24 14.36 -14.87
N ASP A 227 -10.36 13.80 -15.35
CA ASP A 227 -11.14 12.75 -14.66
C ASP A 227 -10.74 11.33 -15.09
#